data_AF-A0AB73T2U3-F1
#
_entry.id   AF-A0AB73T2U3-F1
#
_cell.length_a   1.000
_cell.length_b   1.000
_cell.length_c   1.000
_cell.angle_alpha   90.00
_cell.angle_beta   90.00
_cell.angle_gamma   90.00
#
_symmetry.space_group_name_H-M   'P 1'
#
loop_
_entity.id
_entity.type
_entity.pdbx_description
1 polymer ?
#
loop_
_entity_poly.entity_id
_entity_poly.type
_entity_poly.pdbx_seq_one_letter_code
_entity_poly.pdbx_strand_id
1 'polypeptide(L)'
;MKYRLGAVLLSAAIVTSLAGCQETPDEEIVRQKTDIEQAETVAQDEFENVKKQVAAPDEYKASLEDPTGSLKVTVDAPVTVPDVQGIKLMTVKARTYTQADMDAVYKTVMKETELWTRNYGSGLSGMTKSEIEEQIVSFKSIKERIASGDETIKQLYEGMDLDASIEECEAAYADAPETPQTEIVEPKIQYDEKAAEKYADKFVINPEPVDITDEDGQEAGEETKEEVNPNYFYANFNMGGRTYSVGVSNNLSDEYKWTYFDICCNDGTYQRPFSNAELQNAKPMEKSLDELKQEADTLMQELGFTDMAFSAGDIVLYENYSGVAGLDGRDGDGTPKKQGYMMYYTRMVDGIPVIYTPDEGTYSEMSADNQFSPVWAYEKISLIYDDDGLAAFWWGNPYEISESSNENVYLMPFSEIQKIFENMIINKYTSDDKEKSRTDMRITDVRLSYMRVREKDNLDEGKLIPVWDFFGSRDIYQDGGTEPYTEDQANMSFLTVNAMDGTIIERNRGY
;
A
#
# COMPACT_ATOMS: atom_id res chain seq x y z
N MET A 1 -2.92 45.74 37.64
CA MET A 1 -2.34 45.11 38.84
C MET A 1 -1.02 44.47 38.38
N LYS A 2 0.19 45.02 38.56
CA LYS A 2 1.01 45.11 39.80
C LYS A 2 0.73 43.90 40.71
N TYR A 3 1.65 42.95 40.90
CA TYR A 3 2.88 43.14 41.71
C TYR A 3 4.09 42.29 41.25
N ARG A 4 5.28 42.88 41.38
CA ARG A 4 6.61 42.25 41.56
C ARG A 4 7.00 42.42 43.03
N LEU A 5 7.59 41.39 43.64
CA LEU A 5 8.46 41.38 44.85
C LEU A 5 8.74 39.88 45.12
N GLY A 6 9.92 39.36 45.46
CA GLY A 6 11.21 39.89 45.89
C GLY A 6 11.96 38.72 46.55
N ALA A 7 13.27 38.61 46.30
CA ALA A 7 14.15 37.49 46.61
C ALA A 7 14.36 37.15 48.10
N VAL A 8 14.73 35.89 48.40
CA VAL A 8 15.67 35.53 49.50
C VAL A 8 16.50 34.30 49.12
N LEU A 9 17.82 34.47 49.18
CA LEU A 9 18.88 33.47 49.12
C LEU A 9 18.94 32.61 50.40
N LEU A 10 19.20 31.30 50.29
CA LEU A 10 19.92 30.56 51.31
C LEU A 10 20.84 29.50 50.68
N SER A 11 22.13 29.70 50.87
CA SER A 11 23.24 28.83 50.50
C SER A 11 23.63 27.91 51.65
N ALA A 12 23.86 26.60 51.42
CA ALA A 12 24.89 25.80 52.13
C ALA A 12 25.06 24.36 51.58
N ALA A 13 26.26 24.12 51.01
CA ALA A 13 27.17 22.98 51.23
C ALA A 13 26.77 21.50 50.99
N ILE A 14 27.25 20.98 49.85
CA ILE A 14 28.00 19.73 49.56
C ILE A 14 28.28 18.78 50.76
N VAL A 15 27.88 17.49 50.63
CA VAL A 15 28.72 16.29 50.85
C VAL A 15 28.17 15.12 50.02
N THR A 16 29.06 14.54 49.22
CA THR A 16 28.96 13.31 48.42
C THR A 16 28.76 12.04 49.24
N SER A 17 27.92 11.11 48.76
CA SER A 17 28.23 9.66 48.85
C SER A 17 27.56 8.90 47.72
N LEU A 18 28.39 8.10 47.04
CA LEU A 18 28.13 7.26 45.88
C LEU A 18 27.33 6.01 46.25
N ALA A 19 26.40 5.60 45.38
CA ALA A 19 26.08 4.20 45.10
C ALA A 19 25.53 4.13 43.67
N GLY A 20 26.14 3.28 42.85
CA GLY A 20 26.11 3.35 41.39
C GLY A 20 24.75 3.04 40.76
N CYS A 21 24.40 3.86 39.76
CA CYS A 21 23.65 3.43 38.59
C CYS A 21 24.64 3.32 37.43
N GLN A 22 24.51 2.25 36.67
CA GLN A 22 25.32 1.90 35.49
C GLN A 22 25.59 3.11 34.59
N GLU A 23 26.81 3.15 34.06
CA GLU A 23 27.13 3.94 32.87
C GLU A 23 26.06 3.64 31.80
N THR A 24 25.34 4.67 31.41
CA THR A 24 24.57 4.68 30.16
C THR A 24 25.56 4.33 29.06
N PRO A 25 25.26 3.37 28.15
CA PRO A 25 26.18 3.07 27.06
C PRO A 25 26.48 4.35 26.27
N ASP A 26 27.72 4.81 26.35
CA ASP A 26 28.28 5.87 25.52
C ASP A 26 28.37 5.34 24.09
N GLU A 27 27.28 5.45 23.33
CA GLU A 27 27.24 5.65 21.88
C GLU A 27 25.77 5.87 21.47
N GLU A 28 25.31 7.11 21.61
CA GLU A 28 24.19 7.60 20.80
C GLU A 28 24.66 7.53 19.35
N ILE A 29 24.37 6.43 18.64
CA ILE A 29 24.58 6.33 17.18
C ILE A 29 23.46 7.14 16.50
N VAL A 30 23.35 8.43 16.83
CA VAL A 30 22.57 9.39 16.04
C VAL A 30 23.50 9.83 14.92
N ARG A 31 23.56 9.04 13.85
CA ARG A 31 24.30 9.44 12.64
C ARG A 31 23.59 10.61 11.99
N GLN A 32 24.35 11.65 11.67
CA GLN A 32 23.82 12.74 10.86
C GLN A 32 23.58 12.21 9.46
N LYS A 33 22.33 12.38 8.98
CA LYS A 33 21.98 12.10 7.59
C LYS A 33 22.84 12.95 6.68
N THR A 34 23.56 12.30 5.78
CA THR A 34 24.30 12.99 4.74
C THR A 34 23.30 13.48 3.69
N ASP A 35 23.50 14.70 3.21
CA ASP A 35 22.77 15.18 2.05
C ASP A 35 23.07 14.25 0.86
N ILE A 36 22.05 13.77 0.15
CA ILE A 36 22.21 12.71 -0.86
C ILE A 36 23.15 13.17 -1.98
N GLU A 37 23.10 14.46 -2.32
CA GLU A 37 23.97 15.12 -3.29
C GLU A 37 25.45 15.22 -2.84
N GLN A 38 25.73 14.94 -1.57
CA GLN A 38 27.09 14.95 -0.98
C GLN A 38 27.57 13.53 -0.63
N ALA A 39 26.89 12.49 -1.14
CA ALA A 39 27.32 11.12 -0.95
C ALA A 39 28.76 10.91 -1.44
N GLU A 40 29.57 10.22 -0.63
CA GLU A 40 30.93 9.86 -1.02
C GLU A 40 30.88 8.92 -2.23
N THR A 41 31.73 9.18 -3.22
CA THR A 41 31.83 8.37 -4.44
C THR A 41 33.14 7.58 -4.47
N VAL A 42 33.10 6.45 -5.16
CA VAL A 42 34.25 5.57 -5.41
C VAL A 42 34.51 5.46 -6.90
N ALA A 43 35.78 5.35 -7.28
CA ALA A 43 36.13 5.17 -8.67
C ALA A 43 35.62 3.80 -9.18
N GLN A 44 35.25 3.73 -10.47
CA GLN A 44 34.66 2.52 -11.06
C GLN A 44 35.50 1.25 -10.86
N ASP A 45 36.83 1.39 -10.82
CA ASP A 45 37.78 0.27 -10.69
C ASP A 45 38.39 0.14 -9.27
N GLU A 46 37.89 0.89 -8.29
CA GLU A 46 38.40 0.84 -6.91
C GLU A 46 38.10 -0.51 -6.24
N PHE A 47 36.94 -1.06 -6.51
CA PHE A 47 36.51 -2.38 -6.07
C PHE A 47 36.16 -3.26 -7.29
N GLU A 48 36.38 -4.57 -7.16
CA GLU A 48 36.02 -5.53 -8.23
C GLU A 48 34.52 -5.58 -8.49
N ASN A 49 33.72 -5.50 -7.42
CA ASN A 49 32.26 -5.45 -7.44
C ASN A 49 31.71 -5.01 -6.07
N VAL A 50 30.40 -4.77 -5.99
CA VAL A 50 29.71 -4.38 -4.76
C VAL A 50 29.92 -5.39 -3.63
N LYS A 51 29.89 -6.71 -3.92
CA LYS A 51 30.10 -7.75 -2.91
C LYS A 51 31.46 -7.64 -2.23
N LYS A 52 32.52 -7.27 -2.97
CA LYS A 52 33.85 -7.01 -2.39
C LYS A 52 33.90 -5.72 -1.58
N GLN A 53 33.25 -4.66 -2.04
CA GLN A 53 33.21 -3.37 -1.34
C GLN A 53 32.54 -3.49 0.03
N VAL A 54 31.34 -4.07 0.08
CA VAL A 54 30.60 -4.20 1.34
C VAL A 54 31.12 -5.34 2.22
N ALA A 55 31.91 -6.27 1.67
CA ALA A 55 32.46 -7.42 2.38
C ALA A 55 31.41 -8.21 3.19
N ALA A 56 30.19 -8.34 2.65
CA ALA A 56 29.09 -9.05 3.29
C ALA A 56 29.36 -10.57 3.34
N PRO A 57 29.05 -11.25 4.45
CA PRO A 57 29.05 -12.71 4.52
C PRO A 57 27.90 -13.28 3.67
N ASP A 58 27.90 -14.58 3.40
CA ASP A 58 26.75 -15.22 2.72
C ASP A 58 25.57 -15.44 3.70
N GLU A 59 25.85 -15.56 5.00
CA GLU A 59 24.86 -15.70 6.08
C GLU A 59 25.18 -14.76 7.25
N TYR A 60 24.14 -14.23 7.88
CA TYR A 60 24.22 -13.46 9.11
C TYR A 60 23.45 -14.17 10.24
N LYS A 61 24.14 -14.42 11.34
CA LYS A 61 23.59 -15.05 12.55
C LYS A 61 23.87 -14.21 13.78
N ALA A 62 22.83 -13.90 14.54
CA ALA A 62 22.90 -13.15 15.78
C ALA A 62 21.76 -13.53 16.73
N SER A 63 21.97 -13.31 18.02
CA SER A 63 20.93 -13.39 19.04
C SER A 63 21.08 -12.18 19.94
N LEU A 64 20.06 -11.32 19.92
CA LEU A 64 20.00 -10.10 20.70
C LEU A 64 18.84 -10.22 21.69
N GLU A 65 19.01 -9.63 22.85
CA GLU A 65 17.98 -9.57 23.88
C GLU A 65 18.10 -8.21 24.56
N ASP A 66 16.97 -7.53 24.78
CA ASP A 66 17.00 -6.31 25.56
C ASP A 66 17.29 -6.61 27.05
N PRO A 67 17.81 -5.67 27.84
CA PRO A 67 18.20 -5.92 29.23
C PRO A 67 17.08 -6.46 30.13
N THR A 68 15.82 -6.29 29.75
CA THR A 68 14.66 -6.76 30.50
C THR A 68 14.12 -8.12 30.05
N GLY A 69 14.57 -8.64 28.90
CA GLY A 69 14.07 -9.88 28.29
C GLY A 69 12.67 -9.74 27.65
N SER A 70 12.16 -8.52 27.52
CA SER A 70 10.89 -8.19 26.85
C SER A 70 10.97 -8.29 25.33
N LEU A 71 12.16 -8.18 24.75
CA LEU A 71 12.43 -8.31 23.32
C LEU A 71 13.58 -9.30 23.12
N LYS A 72 13.33 -10.32 22.33
CA LYS A 72 14.34 -11.22 21.81
C LYS A 72 14.36 -11.14 20.28
N VAL A 73 15.55 -10.92 19.71
CA VAL A 73 15.75 -10.90 18.26
C VAL A 73 16.68 -12.05 17.89
N THR A 74 16.22 -12.95 17.05
CA THR A 74 17.06 -14.00 16.45
C THR A 74 17.26 -13.69 14.98
N VAL A 75 18.51 -13.64 14.54
CA VAL A 75 18.85 -13.51 13.12
C VAL A 75 19.42 -14.84 12.66
N ASP A 76 18.82 -15.40 11.62
CA ASP A 76 19.33 -16.55 10.87
C ASP A 76 18.92 -16.33 9.42
N ALA A 77 19.71 -15.52 8.71
CA ALA A 77 19.32 -14.95 7.43
C ALA A 77 20.44 -15.10 6.39
N PRO A 78 20.12 -15.50 5.14
CA PRO A 78 21.01 -15.25 4.02
C PRO A 78 21.16 -13.76 3.80
N VAL A 79 22.34 -13.34 3.35
CA VAL A 79 22.63 -11.95 3.01
C VAL A 79 22.79 -11.85 1.50
N THR A 80 21.86 -11.14 0.86
CA THR A 80 21.82 -11.01 -0.60
C THR A 80 22.41 -9.66 -1.02
N VAL A 81 23.43 -9.72 -1.88
CA VAL A 81 24.07 -8.57 -2.52
C VAL A 81 23.93 -8.71 -4.05
N PRO A 82 23.45 -7.69 -4.77
CA PRO A 82 23.40 -7.71 -6.23
C PRO A 82 24.78 -7.96 -6.86
N ASP A 83 24.83 -8.80 -7.90
CA ASP A 83 26.06 -9.09 -8.65
C ASP A 83 26.32 -8.00 -9.70
N VAL A 84 26.75 -6.83 -9.21
CA VAL A 84 26.99 -5.63 -10.02
C VAL A 84 28.35 -5.01 -9.66
N GLN A 85 28.96 -4.31 -10.62
CA GLN A 85 30.28 -3.70 -10.42
C GLN A 85 30.26 -2.55 -9.40
N GLY A 86 29.17 -1.79 -9.39
CA GLY A 86 28.97 -0.66 -8.48
C GLY A 86 27.51 -0.24 -8.46
N ILE A 87 27.16 0.65 -7.54
CA ILE A 87 25.82 1.22 -7.40
C ILE A 87 25.91 2.72 -7.63
N LYS A 88 25.02 3.27 -8.46
CA LYS A 88 24.89 4.71 -8.70
C LYS A 88 23.68 5.29 -7.99
N LEU A 89 23.58 6.60 -7.89
CA LEU A 89 22.32 7.26 -7.54
C LEU A 89 21.49 7.50 -8.79
N MET A 90 20.19 7.27 -8.69
CA MET A 90 19.23 7.55 -9.76
C MET A 90 18.25 8.62 -9.31
N THR A 91 17.94 9.55 -10.20
CA THR A 91 16.85 10.50 -10.02
C THR A 91 15.59 9.90 -10.60
N VAL A 92 14.49 9.98 -9.85
CA VAL A 92 13.17 9.54 -10.32
C VAL A 92 12.19 10.70 -10.32
N LYS A 93 11.33 10.73 -11.34
CA LYS A 93 10.30 11.76 -11.49
C LYS A 93 8.95 11.11 -11.78
N ALA A 94 7.94 11.42 -10.97
CA ALA A 94 6.59 10.92 -11.21
C ALA A 94 6.10 11.31 -12.60
N ARG A 95 5.37 10.41 -13.26
CA ARG A 95 4.74 10.68 -14.55
C ARG A 95 3.28 10.26 -14.54
N THR A 96 2.54 10.76 -15.51
CA THR A 96 1.17 10.32 -15.80
C THR A 96 1.17 9.09 -16.71
N TYR A 97 0.04 8.41 -16.80
CA TYR A 97 -0.23 7.42 -17.83
C TYR A 97 -0.46 8.13 -19.17
N THR A 98 0.23 7.64 -20.19
CA THR A 98 0.12 8.12 -21.56
C THR A 98 -0.91 7.31 -22.34
N GLN A 99 -1.39 7.84 -23.48
CA GLN A 99 -2.25 7.04 -24.36
C GLN A 99 -1.58 5.74 -24.82
N ALA A 100 -0.24 5.72 -24.95
CA ALA A 100 0.49 4.49 -25.28
C ALA A 100 0.42 3.44 -24.15
N ASP A 101 0.39 3.88 -22.88
CA ASP A 101 0.16 3.00 -21.73
C ASP A 101 -1.25 2.39 -21.80
N MET A 102 -2.27 3.21 -22.07
CA MET A 102 -3.65 2.75 -22.28
C MET A 102 -3.75 1.76 -23.44
N ASP A 103 -3.15 2.08 -24.58
CA ASP A 103 -3.20 1.23 -25.78
C ASP A 103 -2.52 -0.14 -25.53
N ALA A 104 -1.41 -0.16 -24.78
CA ALA A 104 -0.70 -1.39 -24.42
C ALA A 104 -1.56 -2.27 -23.50
N VAL A 105 -2.15 -1.70 -22.45
CA VAL A 105 -3.02 -2.44 -21.53
C VAL A 105 -4.32 -2.86 -22.23
N TYR A 106 -4.91 -2.00 -23.05
CA TYR A 106 -6.13 -2.29 -23.82
C TYR A 106 -5.93 -3.49 -24.75
N LYS A 107 -4.79 -3.52 -25.45
CA LYS A 107 -4.44 -4.63 -26.34
C LYS A 107 -4.10 -5.91 -25.57
N THR A 108 -3.27 -5.80 -24.55
CA THR A 108 -2.65 -6.98 -23.91
C THR A 108 -3.50 -7.56 -22.80
N VAL A 109 -4.06 -6.73 -21.91
CA VAL A 109 -4.88 -7.19 -20.76
C VAL A 109 -6.34 -7.30 -21.18
N MET A 110 -6.89 -6.26 -21.81
CA MET A 110 -8.32 -6.17 -22.11
C MET A 110 -8.68 -6.81 -23.47
N LYS A 111 -7.69 -7.29 -24.22
CA LYS A 111 -7.82 -8.00 -25.51
C LYS A 111 -8.67 -7.24 -26.54
N GLU A 112 -8.56 -5.91 -26.55
CA GLU A 112 -9.31 -5.02 -27.45
C GLU A 112 -10.84 -5.23 -27.37
N THR A 113 -11.33 -5.62 -26.19
CA THR A 113 -12.77 -5.83 -25.94
C THR A 113 -13.52 -4.50 -26.00
N GLU A 114 -14.78 -4.53 -26.42
CA GLU A 114 -15.65 -3.35 -26.37
C GLU A 114 -15.81 -2.86 -24.92
N LEU A 115 -15.50 -1.59 -24.71
CA LEU A 115 -15.66 -0.91 -23.43
C LEU A 115 -17.00 -0.21 -23.37
N TRP A 116 -17.61 -0.27 -22.20
CA TRP A 116 -18.90 0.34 -21.96
C TRP A 116 -18.97 0.95 -20.57
N THR A 117 -19.68 2.06 -20.43
CA THR A 117 -20.15 2.54 -19.13
C THR A 117 -21.63 2.21 -18.99
N ARG A 118 -22.08 2.15 -17.74
CA ARG A 118 -23.48 1.94 -17.44
C ARG A 118 -24.16 3.28 -17.25
N ASN A 119 -25.33 3.42 -17.84
CA ASN A 119 -26.20 4.57 -17.62
C ASN A 119 -27.20 4.20 -16.51
N TYR A 120 -26.92 4.61 -15.28
CA TYR A 120 -27.77 4.34 -14.13
C TYR A 120 -28.94 5.32 -13.99
N GLY A 121 -29.04 6.37 -14.82
CA GLY A 121 -30.03 7.43 -14.60
C GLY A 121 -29.89 8.03 -13.19
N SER A 122 -30.97 8.56 -12.63
CA SER A 122 -30.99 8.99 -11.23
C SER A 122 -31.58 7.89 -10.32
N GLY A 123 -30.81 7.46 -9.33
CA GLY A 123 -31.26 6.47 -8.32
C GLY A 123 -31.63 5.12 -8.92
N LEU A 124 -32.80 4.60 -8.56
CA LEU A 124 -33.30 3.28 -9.00
C LEU A 124 -33.67 3.22 -10.51
N SER A 125 -33.74 4.36 -11.19
CA SER A 125 -34.32 4.46 -12.55
C SER A 125 -33.48 3.82 -13.66
N GLY A 126 -32.18 3.59 -13.46
CA GLY A 126 -31.32 2.84 -14.40
C GLY A 126 -30.85 1.48 -13.88
N MET A 127 -31.45 1.00 -12.79
CA MET A 127 -31.34 -0.41 -12.42
C MET A 127 -32.26 -1.26 -13.31
N THR A 128 -31.84 -2.49 -13.58
CA THR A 128 -32.70 -3.47 -14.24
C THR A 128 -33.72 -4.04 -13.27
N LYS A 129 -34.78 -4.63 -13.81
CA LYS A 129 -35.77 -5.37 -13.02
C LYS A 129 -35.14 -6.43 -12.11
N SER A 130 -34.16 -7.18 -12.60
CA SER A 130 -33.48 -8.22 -11.81
C SER A 130 -32.73 -7.63 -10.62
N GLU A 131 -32.10 -6.48 -10.78
CA GLU A 131 -31.34 -5.85 -9.69
C GLU A 131 -32.25 -5.18 -8.68
N ILE A 132 -33.36 -4.59 -9.13
CA ILE A 132 -34.40 -4.08 -8.24
C ILE A 132 -34.99 -5.24 -7.42
N GLU A 133 -35.25 -6.40 -8.05
CA GLU A 133 -35.68 -7.60 -7.34
C GLU A 133 -34.65 -8.04 -6.28
N GLU A 134 -33.37 -8.10 -6.63
CA GLU A 134 -32.30 -8.44 -5.68
C GLU A 134 -32.24 -7.46 -4.50
N GLN A 135 -32.40 -6.16 -4.76
CA GLN A 135 -32.39 -5.12 -3.74
C GLN A 135 -33.61 -5.24 -2.80
N ILE A 136 -34.80 -5.51 -3.36
CA ILE A 136 -36.02 -5.80 -2.58
C ILE A 136 -35.81 -7.02 -1.68
N VAL A 137 -35.23 -8.11 -2.20
CA VAL A 137 -34.94 -9.31 -1.41
C VAL A 137 -33.94 -8.97 -0.29
N SER A 138 -32.95 -8.14 -0.57
CA SER A 138 -31.95 -7.70 0.40
C SER A 138 -32.57 -6.95 1.58
N PHE A 139 -33.36 -5.90 1.30
CA PHE A 139 -34.06 -5.15 2.35
C PHE A 139 -35.02 -6.02 3.16
N LYS A 140 -35.71 -6.97 2.52
CA LYS A 140 -36.57 -7.95 3.22
C LYS A 140 -35.75 -8.84 4.17
N SER A 141 -34.56 -9.30 3.75
CA SER A 141 -33.64 -10.10 4.58
C SER A 141 -33.12 -9.31 5.79
N ILE A 142 -32.67 -8.06 5.57
CA ILE A 142 -32.22 -7.14 6.63
C ILE A 142 -33.32 -6.94 7.67
N LYS A 143 -34.55 -6.68 7.21
CA LYS A 143 -35.71 -6.49 8.11
C LYS A 143 -35.98 -7.72 8.97
N GLU A 144 -35.87 -8.93 8.41
CA GLU A 144 -36.03 -10.18 9.15
C GLU A 144 -34.91 -10.36 10.20
N ARG A 145 -33.65 -10.08 9.85
CA ARG A 145 -32.51 -10.16 10.77
C ARG A 145 -32.66 -9.22 11.96
N ILE A 146 -33.07 -7.97 11.71
CA ILE A 146 -33.36 -6.99 12.78
C ILE A 146 -34.48 -7.52 13.67
N ALA A 147 -35.56 -8.05 13.10
CA ALA A 147 -36.67 -8.63 13.87
C ALA A 147 -36.25 -9.87 14.68
N SER A 148 -35.25 -10.62 14.22
CA SER A 148 -34.66 -11.78 14.91
C SER A 148 -33.69 -11.41 16.04
N GLY A 149 -33.34 -10.12 16.18
CA GLY A 149 -32.48 -9.61 17.24
C GLY A 149 -30.99 -9.49 16.88
N ASP A 150 -30.65 -9.43 15.59
CA ASP A 150 -29.28 -9.13 15.16
C ASP A 150 -28.96 -7.64 15.36
N GLU A 151 -28.20 -7.35 16.43
CA GLU A 151 -27.87 -5.97 16.81
C GLU A 151 -26.83 -5.33 15.89
N THR A 152 -25.97 -6.11 15.23
CA THR A 152 -24.96 -5.60 14.29
C THR A 152 -25.61 -5.02 13.04
N ILE A 153 -26.53 -5.77 12.43
CA ILE A 153 -27.31 -5.28 11.28
C ILE A 153 -28.24 -4.15 11.69
N LYS A 154 -28.87 -4.24 12.87
CA LYS A 154 -29.71 -3.15 13.37
C LYS A 154 -28.94 -1.83 13.51
N GLN A 155 -27.68 -1.89 13.96
CA GLN A 155 -26.82 -0.72 14.05
C GLN A 155 -26.40 -0.20 12.67
N LEU A 156 -26.05 -1.09 11.74
CA LEU A 156 -25.63 -0.70 10.38
C LEU A 156 -26.73 0.00 9.58
N TYR A 157 -27.99 -0.37 9.80
CA TYR A 157 -29.17 0.19 9.11
C TYR A 157 -30.01 1.10 10.03
N GLU A 158 -29.42 1.59 11.12
CA GLU A 158 -30.10 2.52 12.03
C GLU A 158 -30.42 3.83 11.29
N GLY A 159 -31.71 4.21 11.29
CA GLY A 159 -32.18 5.42 10.59
C GLY A 159 -32.66 5.20 9.16
N MET A 160 -32.51 3.99 8.60
CA MET A 160 -33.10 3.65 7.30
C MET A 160 -34.54 3.16 7.47
N ASP A 161 -35.47 3.73 6.70
CA ASP A 161 -36.82 3.18 6.58
C ASP A 161 -36.83 2.08 5.53
N LEU A 162 -36.64 0.84 5.99
CA LEU A 162 -36.60 -0.34 5.13
C LEU A 162 -37.92 -0.59 4.41
N ASP A 163 -39.06 -0.22 5.01
CA ASP A 163 -40.37 -0.38 4.37
C ASP A 163 -40.53 0.63 3.24
N ALA A 164 -40.19 1.90 3.48
CA ALA A 164 -40.18 2.92 2.43
C ALA A 164 -39.20 2.57 1.30
N SER A 165 -38.02 2.04 1.62
CA SER A 165 -37.01 1.63 0.62
C SER A 165 -37.52 0.47 -0.26
N ILE A 166 -38.23 -0.50 0.33
CA ILE A 166 -38.87 -1.59 -0.41
C ILE A 166 -39.99 -1.03 -1.31
N GLU A 167 -40.85 -0.14 -0.80
CA GLU A 167 -41.92 0.48 -1.59
C GLU A 167 -41.36 1.28 -2.78
N GLU A 168 -40.25 2.00 -2.58
CA GLU A 168 -39.55 2.74 -3.63
C GLU A 168 -39.01 1.81 -4.73
N CYS A 169 -38.38 0.70 -4.33
CA CYS A 169 -37.92 -0.34 -5.27
C CYS A 169 -39.09 -0.98 -6.03
N GLU A 170 -40.18 -1.33 -5.32
CA GLU A 170 -41.37 -1.93 -5.94
C GLU A 170 -42.04 -0.96 -6.93
N ALA A 171 -42.02 0.35 -6.65
CA ALA A 171 -42.49 1.38 -7.58
C ALA A 171 -41.59 1.50 -8.82
N ALA A 172 -40.26 1.53 -8.62
CA ALA A 172 -39.28 1.64 -9.71
C ALA A 172 -39.28 0.44 -10.66
N TYR A 173 -39.63 -0.76 -10.15
CA TYR A 173 -39.65 -2.01 -10.93
C TYR A 173 -40.51 -1.94 -12.21
N ALA A 174 -41.61 -1.18 -12.19
CA ALA A 174 -42.54 -1.10 -13.31
C ALA A 174 -41.91 -0.46 -14.56
N ASP A 175 -41.07 0.55 -14.35
CA ASP A 175 -40.43 1.35 -15.42
C ASP A 175 -38.99 0.90 -15.71
N ALA A 176 -38.45 -0.01 -14.90
CA ALA A 176 -37.10 -0.51 -15.03
C ALA A 176 -36.90 -1.35 -16.32
N PRO A 177 -35.77 -1.20 -17.02
CA PRO A 177 -35.43 -2.01 -18.18
C PRO A 177 -35.14 -3.48 -17.80
N GLU A 178 -35.32 -4.39 -18.76
CA GLU A 178 -34.97 -5.82 -18.60
C GLU A 178 -33.45 -6.05 -18.64
N THR A 179 -32.72 -5.19 -19.36
CA THR A 179 -31.27 -5.29 -19.55
C THR A 179 -30.60 -3.96 -19.22
N PRO A 180 -29.36 -3.95 -18.72
CA PRO A 180 -28.66 -2.71 -18.39
C PRO A 180 -28.55 -1.81 -19.62
N GLN A 181 -28.79 -0.52 -19.43
CA GLN A 181 -28.51 0.47 -20.48
C GLN A 181 -27.03 0.84 -20.42
N THR A 182 -26.35 0.71 -21.55
CA THR A 182 -24.90 0.94 -21.64
C THR A 182 -24.56 1.86 -22.79
N GLU A 183 -23.45 2.57 -22.64
CA GLU A 183 -22.88 3.45 -23.65
C GLU A 183 -21.46 3.00 -23.95
N ILE A 184 -21.11 2.90 -25.23
CA ILE A 184 -19.77 2.50 -25.66
C ILE A 184 -18.79 3.63 -25.32
N VAL A 185 -17.66 3.26 -24.71
CA VAL A 185 -16.60 4.19 -24.29
C VAL A 185 -15.36 3.89 -25.12
N GLU A 186 -14.73 4.93 -25.69
CA GLU A 186 -13.42 4.76 -26.33
C GLU A 186 -12.31 4.80 -25.27
N PRO A 187 -11.26 3.96 -25.38
CA PRO A 187 -10.16 3.88 -24.41
C PRO A 187 -9.22 5.10 -24.52
N LYS A 188 -9.72 6.30 -24.24
CA LYS A 188 -8.98 7.56 -24.36
C LYS A 188 -8.74 8.15 -22.99
N ILE A 189 -7.47 8.38 -22.66
CA ILE A 189 -7.06 9.05 -21.45
C ILE A 189 -6.35 10.36 -21.78
N GLN A 190 -6.34 11.29 -20.83
CA GLN A 190 -5.71 12.59 -20.98
C GLN A 190 -5.16 13.08 -19.65
N TYR A 191 -4.50 14.24 -19.69
CA TYR A 191 -4.00 14.94 -18.52
C TYR A 191 -4.21 16.45 -18.67
N ASP A 192 -4.83 17.05 -17.66
CA ASP A 192 -5.00 18.47 -17.45
C ASP A 192 -4.46 18.83 -16.06
N GLU A 193 -3.40 19.63 -16.05
CA GLU A 193 -2.67 20.05 -14.84
C GLU A 193 -3.56 20.84 -13.86
N LYS A 194 -4.43 21.72 -14.37
CA LYS A 194 -5.32 22.53 -13.52
C LYS A 194 -6.40 21.67 -12.87
N ALA A 195 -6.90 20.68 -13.59
CA ALA A 195 -7.79 19.69 -13.01
C ALA A 195 -7.06 18.87 -11.93
N ALA A 196 -5.81 18.47 -12.16
CA ALA A 196 -5.04 17.71 -11.18
C ALA A 196 -4.88 18.51 -9.86
N GLU A 197 -4.58 19.80 -9.94
CA GLU A 197 -4.55 20.69 -8.77
C GLU A 197 -5.92 20.78 -8.07
N LYS A 198 -7.01 20.92 -8.84
CA LYS A 198 -8.38 21.01 -8.32
C LYS A 198 -8.84 19.74 -7.58
N TYR A 199 -8.42 18.57 -8.05
CA TYR A 199 -8.84 17.27 -7.53
C TYR A 199 -7.79 16.57 -6.64
N ALA A 200 -6.69 17.26 -6.30
CA ALA A 200 -5.54 16.71 -5.57
C ALA A 200 -5.85 16.08 -4.19
N ASP A 201 -6.99 16.37 -3.56
CA ASP A 201 -7.39 15.81 -2.26
C ASP A 201 -8.83 15.27 -2.27
N LYS A 202 -9.37 15.11 -3.47
CA LYS A 202 -10.75 14.71 -3.66
C LYS A 202 -10.72 13.30 -4.23
N PHE A 203 -10.96 12.30 -3.37
CA PHE A 203 -11.51 11.00 -3.76
C PHE A 203 -12.91 11.14 -4.41
N VAL A 204 -13.17 12.24 -5.13
CA VAL A 204 -14.40 12.48 -5.86
C VAL A 204 -14.28 11.67 -7.14
N ILE A 205 -14.55 10.38 -6.98
CA ILE A 205 -15.01 9.50 -8.03
C ILE A 205 -16.48 9.88 -8.22
N ASN A 206 -16.72 10.95 -8.98
CA ASN A 206 -18.05 11.12 -9.55
C ASN A 206 -17.94 11.22 -11.06
N PRO A 207 -18.12 10.10 -11.78
CA PRO A 207 -18.32 10.16 -13.21
C PRO A 207 -19.68 10.80 -13.56
N GLU A 208 -20.58 10.97 -12.58
CA GLU A 208 -21.91 11.53 -12.76
C GLU A 208 -22.06 12.94 -12.15
N PRO A 209 -22.82 13.85 -12.79
CA PRO A 209 -23.22 15.09 -12.16
C PRO A 209 -24.16 14.81 -10.98
N VAL A 210 -23.79 15.23 -9.77
CA VAL A 210 -24.69 15.19 -8.60
C VAL A 210 -25.80 16.21 -8.81
N ASP A 211 -27.05 15.77 -8.85
CA ASP A 211 -28.19 16.65 -8.59
C ASP A 211 -28.28 16.89 -7.08
N ILE A 212 -27.79 18.05 -6.65
CA ILE A 212 -27.96 18.50 -5.26
C ILE A 212 -29.37 19.08 -5.14
N THR A 213 -30.32 18.26 -4.71
CA THR A 213 -31.63 18.76 -4.23
C THR A 213 -31.53 19.01 -2.73
N ASP A 214 -31.86 20.22 -2.28
CA ASP A 214 -31.97 20.54 -0.85
C ASP A 214 -33.23 19.90 -0.23
N GLU A 215 -33.26 19.79 1.11
CA GLU A 215 -34.34 19.14 1.90
C GLU A 215 -35.74 19.75 1.68
N ASP A 216 -35.82 20.91 1.02
CA ASP A 216 -37.07 21.63 0.73
C ASP A 216 -37.55 21.47 -0.74
N GLY A 217 -36.84 20.68 -1.56
CA GLY A 217 -37.23 20.40 -2.95
C GLY A 217 -37.22 21.62 -3.86
N GLN A 218 -36.36 22.61 -3.60
CA GLN A 218 -36.06 23.67 -4.56
C GLN A 218 -34.78 23.31 -5.33
N GLU A 219 -34.78 23.54 -6.64
CA GLU A 219 -33.53 23.49 -7.40
C GLU A 219 -32.56 24.50 -6.76
N ALA A 220 -31.47 24.02 -6.17
CA ALA A 220 -30.41 24.86 -5.64
C ALA A 220 -29.96 25.79 -6.78
N GLY A 221 -30.12 27.10 -6.58
CA GLY A 221 -29.88 28.09 -7.62
C GLY A 221 -28.45 28.01 -8.16
N GLU A 222 -28.29 27.94 -9.48
CA GLU A 222 -27.08 28.14 -10.30
C GLU A 222 -25.71 28.04 -9.58
N GLU A 223 -25.43 26.98 -8.82
CA GLU A 223 -24.09 26.65 -8.34
C GLU A 223 -23.73 25.20 -8.71
N THR A 224 -23.18 25.11 -9.92
CA THR A 224 -22.29 24.07 -10.49
C THR A 224 -22.77 22.62 -10.44
N LYS A 225 -23.24 22.10 -11.59
CA LYS A 225 -22.97 20.70 -11.96
C LYS A 225 -21.48 20.45 -11.72
N GLU A 226 -21.12 19.50 -10.87
CA GLU A 226 -19.70 19.16 -10.67
C GLU A 226 -19.10 18.83 -12.04
N GLU A 227 -18.05 19.56 -12.43
CA GLU A 227 -17.33 19.26 -13.66
C GLU A 227 -16.72 17.86 -13.54
N VAL A 228 -16.97 17.01 -14.55
CA VAL A 228 -16.34 15.69 -14.67
C VAL A 228 -14.83 15.87 -14.66
N ASN A 229 -14.13 15.13 -13.80
CA ASN A 229 -12.68 15.19 -13.73
C ASN A 229 -12.06 14.66 -15.04
N PRO A 230 -11.42 15.51 -15.86
CA PRO A 230 -10.85 15.10 -17.15
C PRO A 230 -9.67 14.13 -17.02
N ASN A 231 -9.07 14.01 -15.83
CA ASN A 231 -7.93 13.12 -15.55
C ASN A 231 -8.36 11.74 -15.07
N TYR A 232 -9.66 11.49 -14.96
CA TYR A 232 -10.19 10.19 -14.56
C TYR A 232 -10.87 9.52 -15.75
N PHE A 233 -10.53 8.26 -15.98
CA PHE A 233 -11.17 7.39 -16.96
C PHE A 233 -11.76 6.18 -16.24
N TYR A 234 -12.97 5.80 -16.65
CA TYR A 234 -13.63 4.60 -16.15
C TYR A 234 -14.45 3.93 -17.26
N ALA A 235 -14.38 2.61 -17.32
CA ALA A 235 -15.26 1.79 -18.14
C ALA A 235 -15.38 0.37 -17.56
N ASN A 236 -16.30 -0.40 -18.12
CA ASN A 236 -16.45 -1.83 -17.89
C ASN A 236 -16.26 -2.60 -19.20
N PHE A 237 -15.92 -3.88 -19.10
CA PHE A 237 -15.83 -4.79 -20.23
C PHE A 237 -16.07 -6.24 -19.78
N ASN A 238 -16.40 -7.11 -20.74
CA ASN A 238 -16.65 -8.53 -20.47
C ASN A 238 -15.60 -9.39 -21.14
N MET A 239 -14.87 -10.20 -20.37
CA MET A 239 -13.82 -11.07 -20.89
C MET A 239 -13.86 -12.41 -20.17
N GLY A 240 -13.74 -13.52 -20.91
CA GLY A 240 -13.70 -14.86 -20.30
C GLY A 240 -14.95 -15.26 -19.51
N GLY A 241 -16.10 -14.62 -19.76
CA GLY A 241 -17.33 -14.83 -18.99
C GLY A 241 -17.40 -14.06 -17.66
N ARG A 242 -16.40 -13.21 -17.37
CA ARG A 242 -16.36 -12.31 -16.22
C ARG A 242 -16.55 -10.87 -16.68
N THR A 243 -17.10 -10.04 -15.80
CA THR A 243 -17.20 -8.59 -15.98
C THR A 243 -16.07 -7.92 -15.22
N TYR A 244 -15.38 -6.99 -15.87
CA TYR A 244 -14.30 -6.22 -15.28
C TYR A 244 -14.64 -4.73 -15.35
N SER A 245 -14.13 -3.99 -14.39
CA SER A 245 -13.99 -2.54 -14.46
C SER A 245 -12.54 -2.17 -14.79
N VAL A 246 -12.35 -1.03 -15.43
CA VAL A 246 -11.06 -0.39 -15.66
C VAL A 246 -11.13 1.05 -15.17
N GLY A 247 -10.15 1.45 -14.36
CA GLY A 247 -9.99 2.80 -13.84
C GLY A 247 -8.60 3.35 -14.17
N VAL A 248 -8.51 4.61 -14.58
CA VAL A 248 -7.24 5.34 -14.71
C VAL A 248 -7.36 6.70 -14.06
N SER A 249 -6.48 6.99 -13.10
CA SER A 249 -6.35 8.29 -12.46
C SER A 249 -5.01 8.92 -12.82
N ASN A 250 -5.06 9.97 -13.62
CA ASN A 250 -3.95 10.86 -13.96
C ASN A 250 -3.92 12.12 -13.07
N ASN A 251 -4.54 12.08 -11.88
CA ASN A 251 -4.54 13.19 -10.91
C ASN A 251 -3.16 13.38 -10.25
N LEU A 252 -2.16 13.76 -11.05
CA LEU A 252 -0.80 14.02 -10.61
C LEU A 252 -0.60 15.54 -10.43
N SER A 253 -0.34 15.95 -9.19
CA SER A 253 0.03 17.31 -8.81
C SER A 253 1.24 17.32 -7.89
N ASP A 254 1.77 18.50 -7.55
CA ASP A 254 2.91 18.63 -6.63
C ASP A 254 2.58 18.11 -5.23
N GLU A 255 1.33 18.31 -4.78
CA GLU A 255 0.85 17.91 -3.45
C GLU A 255 0.31 16.47 -3.40
N TYR A 256 -0.10 15.90 -4.54
CA TYR A 256 -0.71 14.58 -4.61
C TYR A 256 -0.21 13.75 -5.80
N LYS A 257 0.51 12.67 -5.48
CA LYS A 257 1.13 11.72 -6.41
C LYS A 257 0.70 10.30 -6.09
N TRP A 258 -0.62 10.10 -6.06
CA TRP A 258 -1.25 8.78 -6.02
C TRP A 258 -2.05 8.54 -7.32
N THR A 259 -1.34 8.12 -8.35
CA THR A 259 -1.93 7.78 -9.66
C THR A 259 -2.03 6.28 -9.81
N TYR A 260 -3.07 5.80 -10.48
CA TYR A 260 -3.29 4.36 -10.68
C TYR A 260 -3.93 4.06 -12.03
N PHE A 261 -3.65 2.87 -12.53
CA PHE A 261 -4.32 2.21 -13.62
C PHE A 261 -4.71 0.82 -13.13
N ASP A 262 -5.98 0.62 -12.84
CA ASP A 262 -6.50 -0.62 -12.31
C ASP A 262 -7.52 -1.28 -13.24
N ILE A 263 -7.52 -2.60 -13.23
CA ILE A 263 -8.52 -3.46 -13.84
C ILE A 263 -8.88 -4.47 -12.78
N CYS A 264 -10.15 -4.54 -12.41
CA CYS A 264 -10.63 -5.44 -11.37
C CYS A 264 -11.84 -6.21 -11.87
N CYS A 265 -11.88 -7.52 -11.58
CA CYS A 265 -13.09 -8.29 -11.79
C CYS A 265 -14.18 -7.81 -10.81
N ASN A 266 -15.41 -7.69 -11.31
CA ASN A 266 -16.55 -7.20 -10.55
C ASN A 266 -17.28 -8.31 -9.76
N ASP A 267 -16.78 -9.54 -9.77
CA ASP A 267 -17.42 -10.69 -9.11
C ASP A 267 -17.13 -10.79 -7.61
N GLY A 268 -16.19 -10.01 -7.08
CA GLY A 268 -15.87 -10.02 -5.66
C GLY A 268 -14.60 -9.23 -5.36
N THR A 269 -14.11 -9.37 -4.14
CA THR A 269 -12.87 -8.73 -3.69
C THR A 269 -11.86 -9.77 -3.26
N TYR A 270 -10.58 -9.42 -3.35
CA TYR A 270 -9.48 -10.25 -2.88
C TYR A 270 -8.83 -9.56 -1.69
N GLN A 271 -8.74 -10.27 -0.58
CA GLN A 271 -8.16 -9.74 0.65
C GLN A 271 -7.13 -10.70 1.21
N ARG A 272 -6.15 -10.18 1.94
CA ARG A 272 -5.24 -11.06 2.68
C ARG A 272 -6.03 -11.82 3.75
N PRO A 273 -5.68 -13.08 4.03
CA PRO A 273 -6.28 -13.80 5.15
C PRO A 273 -6.00 -13.04 6.46
N PHE A 274 -7.01 -12.88 7.30
CA PHE A 274 -6.87 -12.28 8.63
C PHE A 274 -6.24 -13.24 9.64
N SER A 275 -6.24 -14.55 9.33
CA SER A 275 -5.64 -15.57 10.17
C SER A 275 -5.21 -16.81 9.40
N ASN A 276 -4.28 -17.56 9.98
CA ASN A 276 -3.89 -18.89 9.47
C ASN A 276 -5.07 -19.88 9.42
N ALA A 277 -6.03 -19.76 10.33
CA ALA A 277 -7.24 -20.60 10.32
C ALA A 277 -8.10 -20.31 9.08
N GLU A 278 -8.24 -19.04 8.70
CA GLU A 278 -8.95 -18.63 7.49
C GLU A 278 -8.29 -19.21 6.23
N LEU A 279 -6.96 -19.08 6.14
CA LEU A 279 -6.18 -19.62 5.03
C LEU A 279 -6.31 -21.15 4.92
N GLN A 280 -6.28 -21.88 6.05
CA GLN A 280 -6.43 -23.34 6.09
C GLN A 280 -7.84 -23.82 5.72
N ASN A 281 -8.85 -23.01 6.01
CA ASN A 281 -10.24 -23.33 5.69
C ASN A 281 -10.62 -22.98 4.24
N ALA A 282 -9.83 -22.15 3.56
CA ALA A 282 -10.07 -21.76 2.17
C ALA A 282 -9.83 -22.91 1.18
N LYS A 283 -10.57 -22.92 0.05
CA LYS A 283 -10.29 -23.82 -1.07
C LYS A 283 -8.95 -23.40 -1.70
N PRO A 284 -7.93 -24.29 -1.73
CA PRO A 284 -6.67 -23.98 -2.37
C PRO A 284 -6.83 -23.84 -3.88
N MET A 285 -5.94 -23.06 -4.49
CA MET A 285 -5.83 -22.95 -5.95
C MET A 285 -5.49 -24.31 -6.57
N GLU A 286 -6.01 -24.56 -7.76
CA GLU A 286 -5.68 -25.74 -8.57
C GLU A 286 -4.35 -25.54 -9.31
N LYS A 287 -4.08 -24.31 -9.76
CA LYS A 287 -2.80 -23.93 -10.37
C LYS A 287 -1.70 -23.76 -9.33
N SER A 288 -0.47 -24.10 -9.72
CA SER A 288 0.70 -23.88 -8.87
C SER A 288 1.15 -22.42 -8.87
N LEU A 289 1.80 -21.96 -7.80
CA LEU A 289 2.34 -20.59 -7.73
C LEU A 289 3.38 -20.32 -8.83
N ASP A 290 4.20 -21.31 -9.19
CA ASP A 290 5.18 -21.19 -10.26
C ASP A 290 4.52 -21.02 -11.63
N GLU A 291 3.42 -21.72 -11.88
CA GLU A 291 2.62 -21.58 -13.12
C GLU A 291 1.99 -20.19 -13.20
N LEU A 292 1.36 -19.71 -12.12
CA LEU A 292 0.79 -18.37 -12.05
C LEU A 292 1.85 -17.28 -12.20
N LYS A 293 3.03 -17.49 -11.59
CA LYS A 293 4.17 -16.59 -11.77
C LYS A 293 4.63 -16.55 -13.22
N GLN A 294 4.70 -17.69 -13.91
CA GLN A 294 5.07 -17.74 -15.32
C GLN A 294 4.06 -17.01 -16.22
N GLU A 295 2.75 -17.15 -15.93
CA GLU A 295 1.69 -16.39 -16.60
C GLU A 295 1.88 -14.88 -16.38
N ALA A 296 2.13 -14.47 -15.13
CA ALA A 296 2.39 -13.08 -14.79
C ALA A 296 3.68 -12.52 -15.43
N ASP A 297 4.79 -13.26 -15.42
CA ASP A 297 6.04 -12.85 -16.07
C ASP A 297 5.81 -12.66 -17.58
N THR A 298 5.03 -13.55 -18.21
CA THR A 298 4.66 -13.45 -19.64
C THR A 298 3.83 -12.19 -19.89
N LEU A 299 2.83 -11.92 -19.06
CA LEU A 299 2.00 -10.73 -19.16
C LEU A 299 2.84 -9.44 -19.05
N MET A 300 3.76 -9.38 -18.08
CA MET A 300 4.64 -8.22 -17.89
C MET A 300 5.55 -7.98 -19.12
N GLN A 301 6.06 -9.05 -19.73
CA GLN A 301 6.83 -8.97 -20.97
C GLN A 301 5.97 -8.50 -22.16
N GLU A 302 4.75 -9.00 -22.31
CA GLU A 302 3.81 -8.59 -23.37
C GLU A 302 3.37 -7.12 -23.22
N LEU A 303 3.30 -6.62 -22.00
CA LEU A 303 3.07 -5.20 -21.69
C LEU A 303 4.30 -4.31 -21.94
N GLY A 304 5.48 -4.91 -22.16
CA GLY A 304 6.72 -4.20 -22.44
C GLY A 304 7.51 -3.76 -21.20
N PHE A 305 7.17 -4.27 -20.01
CA PHE A 305 7.93 -4.01 -18.79
C PHE A 305 9.21 -4.86 -18.75
N THR A 306 10.27 -4.36 -19.38
CA THR A 306 11.58 -5.04 -19.41
C THR A 306 12.46 -4.74 -18.21
N ASP A 307 12.11 -3.71 -17.44
CA ASP A 307 12.86 -3.20 -16.29
C ASP A 307 12.09 -3.39 -14.98
N MET A 308 11.09 -4.27 -14.95
CA MET A 308 10.42 -4.72 -13.73
C MET A 308 10.57 -6.23 -13.55
N ALA A 309 10.67 -6.68 -12.31
CA ALA A 309 10.81 -8.08 -11.95
C ALA A 309 9.91 -8.44 -10.78
N PHE A 310 9.54 -9.71 -10.69
CA PHE A 310 8.82 -10.26 -9.53
C PHE A 310 9.61 -9.99 -8.24
N SER A 311 8.98 -9.33 -7.29
CA SER A 311 9.59 -8.96 -6.00
C SER A 311 8.98 -9.71 -4.82
N ALA A 312 7.68 -10.02 -4.87
CA ALA A 312 6.95 -10.63 -3.77
C ALA A 312 5.67 -11.30 -4.27
N GLY A 313 5.16 -12.26 -3.52
CA GLY A 313 3.81 -12.77 -3.73
C GLY A 313 3.18 -13.28 -2.45
N ASP A 314 1.86 -13.27 -2.40
CA ASP A 314 1.08 -13.56 -1.21
C ASP A 314 -0.24 -14.27 -1.59
N ILE A 315 -0.73 -15.14 -0.72
CA ILE A 315 -2.03 -15.77 -0.90
C ILE A 315 -3.11 -14.79 -0.47
N VAL A 316 -4.09 -14.58 -1.33
CA VAL A 316 -5.28 -13.79 -1.05
C VAL A 316 -6.51 -14.68 -1.08
N LEU A 317 -7.57 -14.26 -0.41
CA LEU A 317 -8.85 -14.95 -0.36
C LEU A 317 -9.88 -14.11 -1.12
N TYR A 318 -10.55 -14.78 -2.05
CA TYR A 318 -11.70 -14.24 -2.76
C TYR A 318 -12.94 -14.28 -1.86
N GLU A 319 -13.60 -13.14 -1.78
CA GLU A 319 -14.87 -12.95 -1.09
C GLU A 319 -15.88 -12.29 -2.03
N ASN A 320 -17.01 -12.98 -2.20
CA ASN A 320 -18.11 -12.49 -3.01
C ASN A 320 -19.07 -11.68 -2.14
N TYR A 321 -19.16 -10.37 -2.38
CA TYR A 321 -20.14 -9.48 -1.73
C TYR A 321 -21.41 -9.25 -2.56
N SER A 322 -21.59 -9.93 -3.70
CA SER A 322 -22.74 -9.70 -4.56
C SER A 322 -24.07 -10.13 -3.90
N GLY A 323 -25.10 -9.31 -4.11
CA GLY A 323 -26.47 -9.58 -3.70
C GLY A 323 -26.76 -9.38 -2.21
N VAL A 324 -27.82 -10.06 -1.75
CA VAL A 324 -28.38 -10.01 -0.39
C VAL A 324 -27.32 -10.22 0.69
N ALA A 325 -26.26 -11.01 0.41
CA ALA A 325 -25.22 -11.39 1.37
C ALA A 325 -24.28 -10.25 1.78
N GLY A 326 -23.97 -9.31 0.88
CA GLY A 326 -23.10 -8.17 1.20
C GLY A 326 -23.80 -7.09 2.03
N LEU A 327 -25.12 -6.95 1.86
CA LEU A 327 -25.93 -5.97 2.57
C LEU A 327 -26.50 -6.52 3.88
N ASP A 328 -26.88 -7.80 3.93
CA ASP A 328 -27.39 -8.42 5.14
C ASP A 328 -26.28 -9.01 6.03
N GLY A 329 -25.00 -8.91 5.67
CA GLY A 329 -23.89 -9.37 6.50
C GLY A 329 -23.98 -10.85 6.87
N ARG A 330 -24.53 -11.69 5.98
CA ARG A 330 -24.31 -13.13 6.10
C ARG A 330 -22.82 -13.38 5.95
N ASP A 331 -22.22 -14.05 6.93
CA ASP A 331 -21.08 -14.92 6.66
C ASP A 331 -21.46 -15.72 5.41
N GLY A 332 -20.55 -15.86 4.43
CA GLY A 332 -20.82 -16.61 3.20
C GLY A 332 -21.57 -17.93 3.50
N ASP A 333 -22.36 -18.44 2.55
CA ASP A 333 -23.35 -19.54 2.69
C ASP A 333 -22.85 -20.89 3.28
N GLY A 334 -21.66 -20.92 3.88
CA GLY A 334 -20.90 -22.05 4.34
C GLY A 334 -19.84 -22.46 3.33
N THR A 335 -19.81 -21.87 2.13
CA THR A 335 -18.75 -22.16 1.16
C THR A 335 -17.41 -21.58 1.62
N PRO A 336 -16.35 -22.41 1.59
CA PRO A 336 -14.99 -21.93 1.77
C PRO A 336 -14.67 -20.79 0.81
N LYS A 337 -14.03 -19.73 1.32
CA LYS A 337 -13.37 -18.72 0.48
C LYS A 337 -12.41 -19.42 -0.49
N LYS A 338 -12.23 -18.88 -1.69
CA LYS A 338 -11.27 -19.43 -2.66
C LYS A 338 -9.94 -18.68 -2.54
N GLN A 339 -8.83 -19.39 -2.67
CA GLN A 339 -7.52 -18.75 -2.75
C GLN A 339 -7.30 -18.11 -4.14
N GLY A 340 -6.58 -17.01 -4.14
CA GLY A 340 -5.91 -16.42 -5.30
C GLY A 340 -4.44 -16.11 -4.95
N TYR A 341 -3.66 -15.73 -5.94
CA TYR A 341 -2.25 -15.36 -5.76
C TYR A 341 -2.02 -13.93 -6.21
N MET A 342 -1.64 -13.08 -5.26
CA MET A 342 -1.24 -11.71 -5.50
C MET A 342 0.27 -11.65 -5.70
N MET A 343 0.73 -11.05 -6.79
CA MET A 343 2.13 -10.92 -7.15
C MET A 343 2.49 -9.46 -7.36
N TYR A 344 3.63 -9.04 -6.82
CA TYR A 344 4.13 -7.68 -6.91
C TYR A 344 5.38 -7.63 -7.80
N TYR A 345 5.36 -6.72 -8.76
CA TYR A 345 6.47 -6.41 -9.66
C TYR A 345 6.95 -4.98 -9.39
N THR A 346 8.27 -4.83 -9.27
CA THR A 346 8.93 -3.55 -9.02
C THR A 346 10.17 -3.42 -9.90
N ARG A 347 10.74 -2.22 -9.98
CA ARG A 347 11.85 -1.92 -10.88
C ARG A 347 13.10 -2.77 -10.58
N MET A 348 13.83 -3.12 -11.63
CA MET A 348 15.17 -3.67 -11.63
C MET A 348 16.07 -2.69 -12.39
N VAL A 349 16.85 -1.91 -11.66
CA VAL A 349 17.65 -0.81 -12.21
C VAL A 349 19.11 -1.22 -12.20
N ASP A 350 19.73 -1.33 -13.38
CA ASP A 350 21.12 -1.78 -13.55
C ASP A 350 21.45 -3.10 -12.82
N GLY A 351 20.47 -4.02 -12.76
CA GLY A 351 20.62 -5.31 -12.07
C GLY A 351 20.38 -5.26 -10.56
N ILE A 352 19.93 -4.12 -10.03
CA ILE A 352 19.63 -3.90 -8.61
C ILE A 352 18.09 -3.76 -8.45
N PRO A 353 17.45 -4.58 -7.61
CA PRO A 353 16.01 -4.49 -7.41
C PRO A 353 15.64 -3.25 -6.57
N VAL A 354 14.50 -2.64 -6.85
CA VAL A 354 13.76 -1.81 -5.90
C VAL A 354 12.80 -2.73 -5.16
N ILE A 355 13.09 -3.10 -3.90
CA ILE A 355 12.32 -4.16 -3.23
C ILE A 355 10.94 -3.66 -2.80
N TYR A 356 9.90 -4.43 -3.15
CA TYR A 356 8.55 -4.25 -2.63
C TYR A 356 8.51 -4.43 -1.11
N THR A 357 7.89 -3.47 -0.43
CA THR A 357 7.45 -3.58 0.96
C THR A 357 5.98 -3.20 1.08
N PRO A 358 5.27 -3.66 2.12
CA PRO A 358 3.90 -3.22 2.39
C PRO A 358 3.73 -1.72 2.66
N ASP A 359 4.80 -1.03 3.09
CA ASP A 359 4.79 0.42 3.28
C ASP A 359 4.56 1.16 1.96
N GLU A 360 3.64 2.12 1.93
CA GLU A 360 3.29 2.88 0.72
C GLU A 360 4.12 4.16 0.57
N GLY A 361 4.81 4.63 1.61
CA GLY A 361 5.60 5.87 1.56
C GLY A 361 4.74 7.15 1.64
N THR A 362 3.51 7.04 2.15
CA THR A 362 2.50 8.10 2.17
C THR A 362 2.19 8.64 3.57
N TYR A 363 2.81 8.11 4.62
CA TYR A 363 2.56 8.56 5.98
C TYR A 363 3.10 9.98 6.19
N SER A 364 2.19 10.91 6.50
CA SER A 364 2.50 12.28 6.90
C SER A 364 2.27 12.45 8.40
N GLU A 365 3.20 13.09 9.10
CA GLU A 365 2.90 13.69 10.40
C GLU A 365 2.02 14.92 10.19
N MET A 366 1.01 15.13 11.04
CA MET A 366 0.32 16.42 11.09
C MET A 366 1.28 17.46 11.66
N SER A 367 1.62 18.47 10.86
CA SER A 367 2.38 19.62 11.34
C SER A 367 1.50 20.52 12.23
N ALA A 368 2.13 21.34 13.08
CA ALA A 368 1.44 22.28 13.96
C ALA A 368 0.63 23.37 13.22
N ASP A 369 0.88 23.54 11.92
CA ASP A 369 0.17 24.41 10.98
C ASP A 369 -0.83 23.65 10.07
N ASN A 370 -1.10 22.37 10.35
CA ASN A 370 -2.13 21.57 9.70
C ASN A 370 -1.91 21.36 8.19
N GLN A 371 -0.65 21.40 7.73
CA GLN A 371 -0.28 21.21 6.33
C GLN A 371 0.10 19.73 6.10
N PHE A 372 -0.57 19.07 5.16
CA PHE A 372 -0.22 17.71 4.75
C PHE A 372 1.14 17.71 4.06
N SER A 373 2.02 16.77 4.43
CA SER A 373 3.17 16.44 3.59
C SER A 373 2.65 15.85 2.28
N PRO A 374 3.20 16.24 1.11
CA PRO A 374 2.74 15.75 -0.17
C PRO A 374 2.71 14.22 -0.19
N VAL A 375 1.71 13.64 -0.82
CA VAL A 375 1.58 12.18 -0.90
C VAL A 375 2.33 11.72 -2.14
N TRP A 376 3.31 10.83 -2.02
CA TRP A 376 3.88 10.16 -3.18
C TRP A 376 4.13 8.69 -2.85
N ALA A 377 3.20 7.85 -3.29
CA ALA A 377 3.25 6.42 -3.05
C ALA A 377 4.33 5.73 -3.91
N TYR A 378 4.87 4.60 -3.45
CA TYR A 378 5.84 3.83 -4.24
C TYR A 378 5.21 3.25 -5.52
N GLU A 379 6.03 3.15 -6.57
CA GLU A 379 5.63 2.47 -7.80
C GLU A 379 5.65 0.96 -7.59
N LYS A 380 4.58 0.31 -8.07
CA LYS A 380 4.51 -1.14 -8.21
C LYS A 380 3.45 -1.51 -9.24
N ILE A 381 3.60 -2.71 -9.80
CA ILE A 381 2.51 -3.40 -10.48
C ILE A 381 2.12 -4.59 -9.62
N SER A 382 0.83 -4.73 -9.30
CA SER A 382 0.29 -5.92 -8.63
C SER A 382 -0.70 -6.64 -9.53
N LEU A 383 -0.56 -7.96 -9.58
CA LEU A 383 -1.41 -8.85 -10.35
C LEU A 383 -2.05 -9.84 -9.39
N ILE A 384 -3.35 -10.09 -9.52
CA ILE A 384 -4.04 -11.15 -8.81
C ILE A 384 -4.53 -12.17 -9.83
N TYR A 385 -4.14 -13.42 -9.63
CA TYR A 385 -4.64 -14.57 -10.38
C TYR A 385 -5.46 -15.50 -9.49
N ASP A 386 -6.50 -16.07 -10.05
CA ASP A 386 -7.23 -17.21 -9.50
C ASP A 386 -7.27 -18.37 -10.51
N ASP A 387 -8.05 -19.41 -10.21
CA ASP A 387 -8.21 -20.57 -11.11
C ASP A 387 -8.83 -20.19 -12.47
N ASP A 388 -9.54 -19.07 -12.55
CA ASP A 388 -10.21 -18.57 -13.76
C ASP A 388 -9.33 -17.58 -14.56
N GLY A 389 -8.15 -17.20 -14.04
CA GLY A 389 -7.15 -16.38 -14.70
C GLY A 389 -6.86 -15.06 -13.99
N LEU A 390 -6.52 -14.02 -14.75
CA LEU A 390 -6.25 -12.69 -14.20
C LEU A 390 -7.54 -12.09 -13.63
N ALA A 391 -7.57 -11.90 -12.32
CA ALA A 391 -8.69 -11.31 -11.59
C ALA A 391 -8.49 -9.81 -11.33
N ALA A 392 -7.25 -9.38 -11.13
CA ALA A 392 -6.93 -7.96 -10.99
C ALA A 392 -5.56 -7.61 -11.58
N PHE A 393 -5.47 -6.44 -12.18
CA PHE A 393 -4.24 -5.76 -12.58
C PHE A 393 -4.27 -4.38 -11.94
N TRP A 394 -3.20 -3.98 -11.27
CA TRP A 394 -3.06 -2.63 -10.74
C TRP A 394 -1.64 -2.16 -11.02
N TRP A 395 -1.52 -1.04 -11.70
CA TRP A 395 -0.26 -0.32 -11.89
C TRP A 395 -0.39 1.01 -11.17
N GLY A 396 0.53 1.30 -10.26
CA GLY A 396 0.49 2.53 -9.48
C GLY A 396 1.75 3.35 -9.60
N ASN A 397 1.56 4.67 -9.55
CA ASN A 397 2.56 5.70 -9.32
C ASN A 397 3.80 5.60 -10.23
N PRO A 398 3.62 5.50 -11.58
CA PRO A 398 4.76 5.35 -12.46
C PRO A 398 5.71 6.54 -12.37
N TYR A 399 6.99 6.26 -12.52
CA TYR A 399 8.02 7.28 -12.63
C TYR A 399 9.00 6.99 -13.78
N GLU A 400 9.65 8.05 -14.23
CA GLU A 400 10.82 7.99 -15.11
C GLU A 400 12.08 7.93 -14.27
N ILE A 401 13.11 7.23 -14.77
CA ILE A 401 14.40 7.08 -14.12
C ILE A 401 15.46 7.76 -14.99
N SER A 402 16.35 8.51 -14.36
CA SER A 402 17.53 9.09 -14.99
C SER A 402 18.74 8.95 -14.07
N GLU A 403 19.93 8.75 -14.64
CA GLU A 403 21.16 8.68 -13.85
C GLU A 403 21.44 10.04 -13.20
N SER A 404 21.63 10.08 -11.87
CA SER A 404 22.03 11.32 -11.18
C SER A 404 23.51 11.65 -11.47
N SER A 405 24.35 10.62 -11.59
CA SER A 405 25.77 10.75 -11.92
C SER A 405 26.31 9.45 -12.54
N ASN A 406 27.47 9.55 -13.18
CA ASN A 406 28.20 8.37 -13.69
C ASN A 406 29.10 7.71 -12.63
N GLU A 407 29.08 8.19 -11.38
CA GLU A 407 29.98 7.73 -10.32
C GLU A 407 29.27 6.72 -9.42
N ASN A 408 30.01 5.70 -8.99
CA ASN A 408 29.51 4.75 -8.00
C ASN A 408 29.57 5.38 -6.62
N VAL A 409 28.59 5.12 -5.77
CA VAL A 409 28.61 5.56 -4.37
C VAL A 409 29.44 4.62 -3.51
N TYR A 410 30.11 5.19 -2.51
CA TYR A 410 30.65 4.43 -1.41
C TYR A 410 29.51 3.79 -0.61
N LEU A 411 29.76 2.57 -0.16
CA LEU A 411 28.83 1.73 0.58
C LEU A 411 29.59 1.24 1.79
N MET A 412 28.98 1.40 2.96
CA MET A 412 29.58 0.95 4.21
C MET A 412 29.82 -0.56 4.19
N PRO A 413 30.93 -1.03 4.79
CA PRO A 413 31.12 -2.44 5.06
C PRO A 413 29.93 -2.99 5.87
N PHE A 414 29.46 -4.17 5.51
CA PHE A 414 28.33 -4.82 6.15
C PHE A 414 28.54 -4.99 7.66
N SER A 415 29.77 -5.15 8.13
CA SER A 415 30.10 -5.19 9.56
C SER A 415 29.68 -3.93 10.34
N GLU A 416 29.68 -2.77 9.69
CA GLU A 416 29.19 -1.53 10.30
C GLU A 416 27.66 -1.45 10.25
N ILE A 417 27.05 -1.91 9.15
CA ILE A 417 25.58 -2.03 9.02
C ILE A 417 25.02 -3.00 10.07
N GLN A 418 25.71 -4.12 10.34
CA GLN A 418 25.35 -5.07 11.39
C GLN A 418 25.30 -4.39 12.76
N LYS A 419 26.33 -3.64 13.15
CA LYS A 419 26.35 -2.92 14.43
C LYS A 419 25.19 -1.93 14.56
N ILE A 420 24.88 -1.22 13.46
CA ILE A 420 23.75 -0.28 13.41
C ILE A 420 22.44 -1.03 13.61
N PHE A 421 22.23 -2.13 12.88
CA PHE A 421 21.04 -2.95 13.01
C PHE A 421 20.88 -3.48 14.44
N GLU A 422 21.93 -4.09 15.00
CA GLU A 422 21.88 -4.71 16.33
C GLU A 422 21.54 -3.71 17.44
N ASN A 423 22.00 -2.46 17.33
CA ASN A 423 21.64 -1.40 18.26
C ASN A 423 20.22 -0.88 18.01
N MET A 424 19.91 -0.49 16.77
CA MET A 424 18.66 0.20 16.44
C MET A 424 17.43 -0.68 16.54
N ILE A 425 17.54 -1.98 16.27
CA ILE A 425 16.40 -2.90 16.38
C ILE A 425 15.92 -3.02 17.83
N ILE A 426 16.84 -3.03 18.80
CA ILE A 426 16.50 -3.06 20.22
C ILE A 426 15.83 -1.75 20.63
N ASN A 427 16.38 -0.61 20.20
CA ASN A 427 15.81 0.70 20.52
C ASN A 427 14.40 0.90 19.93
N LYS A 428 14.15 0.39 18.72
CA LYS A 428 12.87 0.56 18.01
C LYS A 428 11.75 -0.32 18.57
N TYR A 429 12.06 -1.56 18.99
CA TYR A 429 11.05 -2.58 19.30
C TYR A 429 10.98 -2.97 20.78
N THR A 430 11.79 -2.37 21.64
CA THR A 430 11.62 -2.53 23.09
C THR A 430 10.31 -1.90 23.52
N SER A 431 9.44 -2.68 24.18
CA SER A 431 8.14 -2.19 24.66
C SER A 431 8.28 -1.17 25.80
N ASP A 432 7.35 -0.23 25.88
CA ASP A 432 7.21 0.67 27.04
C ASP A 432 6.58 -0.03 28.26
N ASP A 433 5.73 -1.04 28.06
CA ASP A 433 5.10 -1.85 29.13
C ASP A 433 5.72 -3.26 29.18
N LYS A 434 6.99 -3.30 29.60
CA LYS A 434 7.87 -4.49 29.60
C LYS A 434 7.42 -5.59 30.56
N GLU A 435 6.59 -5.26 31.56
CA GLU A 435 6.05 -6.24 32.50
C GLU A 435 4.85 -7.01 31.91
N LYS A 436 4.21 -6.45 30.87
CA LYS A 436 2.99 -6.99 30.26
C LYS A 436 3.15 -7.42 28.83
N SER A 437 4.30 -7.19 28.20
CA SER A 437 4.49 -7.58 26.81
C SER A 437 5.87 -8.17 26.55
N ARG A 438 5.89 -9.25 25.77
CA ARG A 438 7.11 -9.87 25.24
C ARG A 438 7.01 -9.95 23.72
N THR A 439 8.08 -9.64 23.02
CA THR A 439 8.19 -9.77 21.57
C THR A 439 9.33 -10.71 21.21
N ASP A 440 9.02 -11.75 20.44
CA ASP A 440 10.01 -12.65 19.84
C ASP A 440 10.11 -12.36 18.34
N MET A 441 11.19 -11.70 17.91
CA MET A 441 11.45 -11.31 16.53
C MET A 441 12.43 -12.29 15.86
N ARG A 442 12.16 -12.62 14.60
CA ARG A 442 12.99 -13.48 13.77
C ARG A 442 13.30 -12.75 12.47
N ILE A 443 14.57 -12.44 12.23
CA ILE A 443 15.04 -11.92 10.95
C ILE A 443 15.53 -13.10 10.13
N THR A 444 14.93 -13.28 8.96
CA THR A 444 15.12 -14.47 8.12
C THR A 444 15.69 -14.14 6.75
N ASP A 445 15.84 -12.87 6.39
CA ASP A 445 16.36 -12.45 5.11
C ASP A 445 16.92 -11.00 5.18
N VAL A 446 18.11 -10.79 4.62
CA VAL A 446 18.78 -9.48 4.58
C VAL A 446 19.21 -9.17 3.15
N ARG A 447 18.84 -8.01 2.62
CA ARG A 447 19.07 -7.67 1.21
C ARG A 447 19.60 -6.26 1.03
N LEU A 448 20.60 -6.11 0.18
CA LEU A 448 20.99 -4.81 -0.39
C LEU A 448 20.16 -4.55 -1.65
N SER A 449 19.48 -3.40 -1.69
CA SER A 449 18.58 -3.03 -2.78
C SER A 449 18.47 -1.52 -2.95
N TYR A 450 17.75 -1.06 -3.95
CA TYR A 450 17.32 0.34 -4.02
C TYR A 450 16.04 0.59 -3.22
N MET A 451 15.95 1.78 -2.66
CA MET A 451 14.72 2.37 -2.16
C MET A 451 14.60 3.78 -2.70
N ARG A 452 13.37 4.18 -3.10
CA ARG A 452 13.08 5.58 -3.39
C ARG A 452 12.97 6.37 -2.09
N VAL A 453 13.70 7.47 -2.00
CA VAL A 453 13.53 8.47 -0.94
C VAL A 453 13.22 9.82 -1.56
N ARG A 454 12.57 10.67 -0.78
CA ARG A 454 12.31 12.07 -1.12
C ARG A 454 13.29 12.97 -0.41
N GLU A 455 13.67 14.05 -1.06
CA GLU A 455 14.33 15.16 -0.39
C GLU A 455 13.26 16.08 0.19
N LYS A 456 13.50 16.59 1.40
CA LYS A 456 12.50 17.33 2.18
C LYS A 456 11.93 18.55 1.43
N ASP A 457 12.72 19.16 0.57
CA ASP A 457 12.37 20.39 -0.15
C ASP A 457 12.15 20.16 -1.66
N ASN A 458 12.18 18.90 -2.13
CA ASN A 458 11.95 18.55 -3.53
C ASN A 458 10.74 17.62 -3.66
N LEU A 459 9.63 18.19 -4.12
CA LEU A 459 8.38 17.45 -4.29
C LEU A 459 8.33 16.76 -5.65
N ASP A 460 9.06 17.25 -6.63
CA ASP A 460 9.02 16.84 -8.03
C ASP A 460 9.81 15.57 -8.31
N GLU A 461 10.93 15.41 -7.61
CA GLU A 461 11.88 14.34 -7.84
C GLU A 461 12.20 13.59 -6.55
N GLY A 462 12.50 12.31 -6.70
CA GLY A 462 13.05 11.46 -5.65
C GLY A 462 14.40 10.88 -6.07
N LYS A 463 15.05 10.21 -5.15
CA LYS A 463 16.32 9.50 -5.39
C LYS A 463 16.14 8.02 -5.11
N LEU A 464 16.66 7.16 -5.99
CA LEU A 464 16.90 5.76 -5.64
C LEU A 464 18.26 5.67 -4.95
N ILE A 465 18.24 5.30 -3.68
CA ILE A 465 19.44 5.13 -2.86
C ILE A 465 19.61 3.66 -2.46
N PRO A 466 20.85 3.16 -2.30
CA PRO A 466 21.07 1.81 -1.82
C PRO A 466 20.75 1.71 -0.33
N VAL A 467 20.01 0.67 0.03
CA VAL A 467 19.60 0.37 1.40
C VAL A 467 19.77 -1.10 1.73
N TRP A 468 20.02 -1.38 3.01
CA TRP A 468 19.92 -2.70 3.60
C TRP A 468 18.58 -2.87 4.30
N ASP A 469 17.82 -3.87 3.91
CA ASP A 469 16.56 -4.26 4.56
C ASP A 469 16.72 -5.55 5.35
N PHE A 470 16.05 -5.60 6.50
CA PHE A 470 16.03 -6.74 7.42
C PHE A 470 14.59 -7.26 7.54
N PHE A 471 14.31 -8.33 6.80
CA PHE A 471 12.97 -8.93 6.70
C PHE A 471 12.78 -10.09 7.66
N GLY A 472 11.54 -10.34 8.09
CA GLY A 472 11.25 -11.46 8.96
C GLY A 472 9.83 -11.47 9.50
N SER A 473 9.68 -11.87 10.77
CA SER A 473 8.42 -11.84 11.50
C SER A 473 8.62 -11.55 12.98
N ARG A 474 7.55 -11.20 13.69
CA ARG A 474 7.55 -11.11 15.15
C ARG A 474 6.28 -11.68 15.78
N ASP A 475 6.43 -12.33 16.93
CA ASP A 475 5.35 -12.78 17.79
C ASP A 475 5.25 -11.85 19.00
N ILE A 476 4.08 -11.25 19.22
CA ILE A 476 3.83 -10.31 20.32
C ILE A 476 2.89 -10.97 21.33
N TYR A 477 3.38 -11.18 22.55
CA TYR A 477 2.65 -11.76 23.68
C TYR A 477 2.21 -10.63 24.61
N GLN A 478 0.92 -10.59 24.99
CA GLN A 478 0.38 -9.60 25.92
C GLN A 478 -0.13 -10.24 27.22
N ASP A 479 -0.02 -9.52 28.34
CA ASP A 479 -0.51 -9.84 29.68
C ASP A 479 -0.20 -11.26 30.18
N GLY A 480 0.98 -11.80 29.82
CA GLY A 480 1.38 -13.16 30.18
C GLY A 480 0.59 -14.27 29.47
N GLY A 481 -0.14 -13.92 28.40
CA GLY A 481 -0.82 -14.87 27.53
C GLY A 481 0.14 -15.81 26.80
N THR A 482 -0.36 -16.99 26.41
CA THR A 482 0.43 -18.00 25.70
C THR A 482 0.31 -17.93 24.18
N GLU A 483 -0.75 -17.28 23.68
CA GLU A 483 -1.01 -17.09 22.24
C GLU A 483 -0.49 -15.72 21.81
N PRO A 484 0.44 -15.65 20.84
CA PRO A 484 0.91 -14.37 20.32
C PRO A 484 -0.05 -13.80 19.27
N TYR A 485 0.00 -12.48 19.12
CA TYR A 485 -0.31 -11.84 17.84
C TYR A 485 0.94 -11.92 16.96
N THR A 486 0.85 -12.63 15.83
CA THR A 486 1.97 -12.81 14.90
C THR A 486 1.87 -11.79 13.77
N GLU A 487 2.93 -11.04 13.58
CA GLU A 487 3.14 -10.22 12.38
C GLU A 487 4.18 -10.90 11.48
N ASP A 488 3.70 -11.52 10.41
CA ASP A 488 4.48 -12.28 9.44
C ASP A 488 4.21 -11.85 7.99
N GLN A 489 3.74 -10.62 7.81
CA GLN A 489 3.46 -10.08 6.49
C GLN A 489 4.70 -10.18 5.58
N ALA A 490 4.52 -10.83 4.43
CA ALA A 490 5.60 -11.06 3.47
C ALA A 490 6.29 -9.74 3.07
N ASN A 491 7.62 -9.77 3.02
CA ASN A 491 8.49 -8.63 2.70
C ASN A 491 8.28 -7.40 3.60
N MET A 492 7.85 -7.58 4.85
CA MET A 492 7.89 -6.49 5.83
C MET A 492 9.33 -6.29 6.34
N SER A 493 9.88 -5.09 6.12
CA SER A 493 11.20 -4.71 6.60
C SER A 493 11.10 -4.14 8.01
N PHE A 494 11.73 -4.80 8.99
CA PHE A 494 11.74 -4.31 10.38
C PHE A 494 12.70 -3.14 10.57
N LEU A 495 13.75 -3.09 9.77
CA LEU A 495 14.70 -1.99 9.74
C LEU A 495 15.25 -1.80 8.33
N THR A 496 15.25 -0.56 7.87
CA THR A 496 15.89 -0.14 6.62
C THR A 496 17.04 0.80 6.95
N VAL A 497 18.25 0.44 6.53
CA VAL A 497 19.48 1.19 6.80
C VAL A 497 20.03 1.72 5.49
N ASN A 498 20.26 3.03 5.40
CA ASN A 498 20.97 3.64 4.28
C ASN A 498 22.37 3.02 4.16
N ALA A 499 22.67 2.42 3.01
CA ALA A 499 23.93 1.70 2.82
C ALA A 499 25.15 2.64 2.69
N MET A 500 24.93 3.93 2.43
CA MET A 500 26.00 4.92 2.25
C MET A 500 26.51 5.50 3.58
N ASP A 501 25.60 5.82 4.50
CA ASP A 501 25.94 6.54 5.74
C ASP A 501 25.47 5.86 7.03
N GLY A 502 24.64 4.81 6.93
CA GLY A 502 24.16 4.03 8.06
C GLY A 502 22.96 4.65 8.79
N THR A 503 22.33 5.69 8.24
CA THR A 503 21.11 6.24 8.82
C THR A 503 19.92 5.30 8.68
N ILE A 504 18.98 5.34 9.65
CA ILE A 504 17.74 4.57 9.58
C ILE A 504 16.72 5.35 8.76
N ILE A 505 16.05 4.66 7.84
CA ILE A 505 15.00 5.24 6.98
C ILE A 505 13.64 4.70 7.42
N GLU A 506 12.67 5.59 7.58
CA GLU A 506 11.28 5.19 7.80
C GLU A 506 10.57 5.03 6.44
N ARG A 507 10.45 3.78 5.98
CA ARG A 507 9.84 3.45 4.67
C ARG A 507 8.47 4.07 4.45
N ASN A 508 7.63 4.14 5.49
CA ASN A 508 6.30 4.72 5.36
C ASN A 508 6.28 6.25 5.20
N ARG A 509 7.33 6.97 5.63
CA ARG A 509 7.51 8.41 5.37
C ARG A 509 8.21 8.69 4.04
N GLY A 510 9.11 7.77 3.66
CA GLY A 510 9.89 7.83 2.43
C GLY A 510 11.05 8.83 2.47
N TYR A 511 11.62 9.12 3.65
CA TYR A 511 12.85 9.91 3.81
C TYR A 511 13.56 9.63 5.13
#